data_AF-A0A662BZC6-F1
#
_entry.id   AF-A0A662BZC6-F1
#
_cell.length_a   1.000
_cell.length_b   1.000
_cell.length_c   1.000
_cell.angle_alpha   90.00
_cell.angle_beta   90.00
_cell.angle_gamma   90.00
#
_symmetry.space_group_name_H-M   'P 1'
#
loop_
_entity.id
_entity.type
_entity.pdbx_description
1 polymer ?
#
loop_
_entity_poly.entity_id
_entity_poly.type
_entity_poly.pdbx_seq_one_letter_code
_entity_poly.pdbx_strand_id
1 'polypeptide(L)'
;MNTLNLILVSIIVLVSCNQITTNNTQEKNTIEVKEIASVSSTTTQDTTFNFNSYELDLIPFGWSQYFTGKGNGTEWKILDDGGNKVLAQLSEEDIKGHFNEIVFDGINLKNVELIVRLKGVKGKRDQGGGFVWRFIDADNHYIVR
;
A
#
# COMPACT_ATOMS: atom_id res chain seq x y z
N MET A 1 38.30 -53.59 -26.32
CA MET A 1 37.51 -54.70 -25.74
C MET A 1 37.90 -54.87 -24.29
N ASN A 2 36.91 -55.10 -23.44
CA ASN A 2 36.84 -54.69 -22.04
C ASN A 2 37.67 -55.54 -21.08
N THR A 3 38.24 -54.91 -20.05
CA THR A 3 38.63 -55.53 -18.78
C THR A 3 38.16 -54.62 -17.64
N LEU A 4 36.98 -54.90 -17.08
CA LEU A 4 36.77 -55.58 -15.79
C LEU A 4 37.51 -54.93 -14.62
N ASN A 5 36.77 -54.16 -13.81
CA ASN A 5 37.25 -53.51 -12.61
C ASN A 5 36.58 -54.19 -11.40
N LEU A 6 37.37 -54.85 -10.56
CA LEU A 6 36.95 -55.45 -9.30
C LEU A 6 37.99 -55.08 -8.24
N ILE A 7 37.74 -54.04 -7.44
CA ILE A 7 38.46 -53.86 -6.18
C ILE A 7 37.45 -53.53 -5.08
N LEU A 8 37.53 -54.40 -4.09
CA LEU A 8 36.81 -54.52 -2.84
C LEU A 8 37.51 -53.63 -1.78
N VAL A 9 36.81 -53.38 -0.64
CA VAL A 9 37.39 -52.97 0.66
C VAL A 9 37.66 -51.45 0.77
N SER A 10 37.34 -50.71 1.83
CA SER A 10 37.12 -51.04 3.23
C SER A 10 36.26 -49.99 3.93
N ILE A 11 35.46 -50.45 4.88
CA ILE A 11 34.91 -49.64 5.98
C ILE A 11 36.07 -49.27 6.91
N ILE A 12 36.28 -47.97 7.14
CA ILE A 12 37.08 -47.48 8.28
C ILE A 12 36.20 -46.53 9.07
N VAL A 13 35.64 -47.06 10.15
CA VAL A 13 35.07 -46.27 11.24
C VAL A 13 36.23 -45.88 12.15
N LEU A 14 36.51 -44.59 12.24
CA LEU A 14 37.27 -44.04 13.35
C LEU A 14 36.41 -42.98 14.04
N VAL A 15 35.87 -43.39 15.19
CA VAL A 15 35.36 -42.51 16.23
C VAL A 15 36.56 -41.81 16.85
N SER A 16 36.54 -40.48 16.85
CA SER A 16 37.31 -39.66 17.78
C SER A 16 36.47 -38.44 18.17
N CYS A 17 35.77 -38.56 19.28
CA CYS A 17 35.35 -37.39 20.05
C CYS A 17 36.59 -36.82 20.74
N ASN A 18 36.84 -35.51 20.61
CA ASN A 18 37.46 -34.78 21.72
C ASN A 18 37.02 -33.30 21.75
N GLN A 19 36.14 -33.04 22.72
CA GLN A 19 35.98 -31.87 23.59
C GLN A 19 36.30 -30.46 23.08
N ILE A 20 35.21 -29.72 22.83
CA ILE A 20 34.79 -28.44 23.44
C ILE A 20 35.84 -27.73 24.31
N THR A 21 36.24 -26.52 23.93
CA THR A 21 35.86 -25.23 24.58
C THR A 21 36.76 -24.10 24.04
N THR A 22 36.19 -23.12 23.35
CA THR A 22 36.11 -21.72 23.81
C THR A 22 35.27 -20.92 22.81
N ASN A 23 34.27 -20.25 23.34
CA ASN A 23 33.30 -19.42 22.64
C ASN A 23 33.96 -18.16 22.06
N ASN A 24 33.60 -17.79 20.83
CA ASN A 24 32.89 -16.53 20.58
C ASN A 24 32.51 -16.38 19.11
N THR A 25 31.21 -16.20 18.92
CA THR A 25 30.46 -15.92 17.70
C THR A 25 30.96 -14.70 16.95
N GLN A 26 31.25 -14.85 15.65
CA GLN A 26 30.86 -13.91 14.58
C GLN A 26 30.74 -14.69 13.25
N GLU A 27 29.55 -15.21 12.95
CA GLU A 27 29.20 -15.61 11.58
C GLU A 27 28.88 -14.35 10.77
N LYS A 28 29.83 -13.94 9.92
CA LYS A 28 29.54 -13.11 8.75
C LYS A 28 29.01 -14.03 7.64
N ASN A 29 27.69 -14.16 7.56
CA ASN A 29 27.06 -14.71 6.35
C ASN A 29 26.99 -13.60 5.29
N THR A 30 27.96 -13.63 4.38
CA THR A 30 27.99 -12.85 3.15
C THR A 30 26.90 -13.36 2.21
N ILE A 31 25.80 -12.63 2.09
CA ILE A 31 24.83 -12.82 1.01
C ILE A 31 25.28 -11.93 -0.15
N GLU A 32 25.58 -12.52 -1.30
CA GLU A 32 25.76 -11.80 -2.56
C GLU A 32 24.48 -11.02 -2.88
N VAL A 33 24.50 -9.70 -2.68
CA VAL A 33 23.43 -8.82 -3.12
C VAL A 33 23.59 -8.66 -4.64
N LYS A 34 22.77 -9.41 -5.38
CA LYS A 34 22.64 -9.27 -6.83
C LYS A 34 22.16 -7.85 -7.13
N GLU A 35 23.00 -7.09 -7.84
CA GLU A 35 22.74 -5.74 -8.32
C GLU A 35 21.37 -5.68 -9.01
N ILE A 36 20.43 -4.97 -8.39
CA ILE A 36 19.10 -4.76 -8.94
C ILE A 36 19.28 -3.75 -10.06
N ALA A 37 19.13 -4.23 -11.29
CA ALA A 37 19.22 -3.45 -12.52
C ALA A 37 18.50 -2.10 -12.37
N SER A 38 19.20 -1.04 -12.79
CA SER A 38 18.75 0.34 -12.87
C SER A 38 17.30 0.42 -13.36
N VAL A 39 16.39 0.74 -12.45
CA VAL A 39 15.01 1.10 -12.79
C VAL A 39 15.10 2.34 -13.66
N SER A 40 14.89 2.15 -14.96
CA SER A 40 14.75 3.25 -15.90
C SER A 40 13.53 4.05 -15.47
N SER A 41 13.76 5.20 -14.82
CA SER A 41 12.72 6.13 -14.40
C SER A 41 12.05 6.66 -15.66
N THR A 42 10.98 5.99 -16.07
CA THR A 42 10.08 6.54 -17.08
C THR A 42 9.47 7.77 -16.41
N THR A 43 9.85 8.97 -16.86
CA THR A 43 9.27 10.23 -16.37
C THR A 43 7.79 10.26 -16.75
N THR A 44 6.97 9.66 -15.90
CA THR A 44 5.52 9.78 -15.95
C THR A 44 5.21 11.10 -15.28
N GLN A 45 4.46 11.98 -15.95
CA GLN A 45 4.02 13.22 -15.34
C GLN A 45 3.01 12.88 -14.23
N ASP A 46 3.29 13.33 -13.00
CA ASP A 46 2.38 13.13 -11.89
C ASP A 46 1.06 13.86 -12.14
N THR A 47 -0.05 13.18 -11.85
CA THR A 47 -1.34 13.85 -11.76
C THR A 47 -1.50 14.44 -10.36
N THR A 48 -1.51 15.77 -10.26
CA THR A 48 -1.72 16.47 -9.00
C THR A 48 -3.12 17.06 -8.94
N PHE A 49 -3.87 16.71 -7.90
CA PHE A 49 -5.14 17.35 -7.58
C PHE A 49 -4.94 18.42 -6.52
N ASN A 50 -5.37 19.63 -6.81
CA ASN A 50 -5.64 20.68 -5.83
C ASN A 50 -7.06 21.20 -6.06
N PHE A 51 -7.63 21.85 -5.05
CA PHE A 51 -9.04 22.23 -5.10
C PHE A 51 -9.28 23.75 -5.24
N ASN A 52 -8.22 24.54 -5.46
CA ASN A 52 -8.28 26.00 -5.42
C ASN A 52 -9.18 26.61 -6.51
N SER A 53 -9.27 25.98 -7.68
CA SER A 53 -10.09 26.43 -8.80
C SER A 53 -11.55 26.01 -8.72
N TYR A 54 -11.92 25.11 -7.80
CA TYR A 54 -13.30 24.63 -7.69
C TYR A 54 -14.15 25.58 -6.86
N GLU A 55 -15.45 25.60 -7.13
CA GLU A 55 -16.44 26.37 -6.38
C GLU A 55 -16.70 25.73 -5.01
N LEU A 56 -16.98 26.58 -4.02
CA LEU A 56 -17.34 26.13 -2.67
C LEU A 56 -18.70 25.41 -2.68
N ASP A 57 -18.91 24.55 -1.69
CA ASP A 57 -20.16 23.83 -1.40
C ASP A 57 -20.63 22.86 -2.50
N LEU A 58 -19.78 22.59 -3.50
CA LEU A 58 -20.04 21.67 -4.59
C LEU A 58 -19.08 20.48 -4.56
N ILE A 59 -19.49 19.38 -5.19
CA ILE A 59 -18.58 18.29 -5.56
C ILE A 59 -17.74 18.79 -6.75
N PRO A 60 -16.40 18.63 -6.71
CA PRO A 60 -15.54 18.99 -7.83
C PRO A 60 -15.94 18.24 -9.10
N PHE A 61 -15.99 18.94 -10.24
CA PHE A 61 -16.21 18.27 -11.53
C PHE A 61 -15.22 17.12 -11.75
N GLY A 62 -15.75 15.97 -12.21
CA GLY A 62 -15.01 14.74 -12.44
C GLY A 62 -14.85 13.84 -11.21
N TRP A 63 -15.46 14.20 -10.08
CA TRP A 63 -15.49 13.37 -8.87
C TRP A 63 -16.90 12.87 -8.58
N SER A 64 -16.99 11.61 -8.18
CA SER A 64 -18.23 10.93 -7.80
C SER A 64 -18.12 10.40 -6.37
N GLN A 65 -19.19 10.53 -5.58
CA GLN A 65 -19.22 10.10 -4.18
C GLN A 65 -19.98 8.78 -4.01
N TYR A 66 -19.50 7.95 -3.09
CA TYR A 66 -20.05 6.64 -2.77
C TYR A 66 -20.00 6.40 -1.27
N PHE A 67 -20.71 5.38 -0.79
CA PHE A 67 -20.47 4.83 0.53
C PHE A 67 -20.61 3.31 0.53
N THR A 68 -19.77 2.66 1.32
CA THR A 68 -19.86 1.22 1.57
C THR A 68 -20.74 0.95 2.79
N GLY A 69 -21.49 -0.14 2.75
CA GLY A 69 -22.24 -0.65 3.89
C GLY A 69 -23.60 0.02 4.08
N LYS A 70 -24.04 0.15 5.35
CA LYS A 70 -25.37 0.65 5.70
C LYS A 70 -25.33 2.14 6.02
N GLY A 71 -26.39 2.87 5.72
CA GLY A 71 -26.53 4.29 6.07
C GLY A 71 -27.42 5.03 5.07
N ASN A 72 -27.63 6.31 5.30
CA ASN A 72 -28.51 7.14 4.47
C ASN A 72 -27.78 7.88 3.34
N GLY A 73 -26.45 7.86 3.33
CA GLY A 73 -25.66 8.53 2.30
C GLY A 73 -24.27 8.93 2.76
N THR A 74 -23.57 9.59 1.85
CA THR A 74 -22.32 10.31 2.08
C THR A 74 -22.50 11.76 1.63
N GLU A 75 -21.66 12.65 2.13
CA GLU A 75 -21.62 14.02 1.68
C GLU A 75 -20.18 14.47 1.56
N TRP A 76 -19.81 14.92 0.36
CA TRP A 76 -18.53 15.52 0.04
C TRP A 76 -18.72 16.87 -0.65
N LYS A 77 -17.94 17.87 -0.27
CA LYS A 77 -17.97 19.22 -0.86
C LYS A 77 -16.62 19.90 -0.80
N ILE A 78 -16.41 20.91 -1.63
CA ILE A 78 -15.29 21.85 -1.47
C ILE A 78 -15.62 22.85 -0.36
N LEU A 79 -14.77 22.94 0.65
CA LEU A 79 -14.86 23.92 1.72
C LEU A 79 -13.60 24.79 1.79
N ASP A 80 -13.73 25.96 2.41
CA ASP A 80 -12.59 26.76 2.85
C ASP A 80 -12.10 26.28 4.22
N ASP A 81 -10.82 25.92 4.31
CA ASP A 81 -10.11 25.61 5.57
C ASP A 81 -8.96 26.61 5.73
N GLY A 82 -9.29 27.76 6.32
CA GLY A 82 -8.32 28.82 6.62
C GLY A 82 -7.72 29.45 5.36
N GLY A 83 -8.54 29.73 4.36
CA GLY A 83 -8.12 30.31 3.08
C GLY A 83 -7.63 29.28 2.05
N ASN A 84 -7.68 27.98 2.36
CA ASN A 84 -7.36 26.91 1.42
C ASN A 84 -8.63 26.15 1.05
N LYS A 85 -8.88 25.95 -0.24
CA LYS A 85 -9.98 25.09 -0.67
C LYS A 85 -9.58 23.61 -0.56
N VAL A 86 -10.43 22.81 0.06
CA VAL A 86 -10.21 21.39 0.32
C VAL A 86 -11.45 20.57 -0.03
N LEU A 87 -11.27 19.33 -0.48
CA LEU A 87 -12.36 18.36 -0.59
C LEU A 87 -12.63 17.74 0.79
N ALA A 88 -13.78 18.07 1.37
CA ALA A 88 -14.16 17.69 2.71
C ALA A 88 -15.27 16.65 2.71
N GLN A 89 -15.11 15.63 3.54
CA GLN A 89 -16.18 14.70 3.90
C GLN A 89 -16.98 15.30 5.07
N LEU A 90 -18.31 15.33 4.95
CA LEU A 90 -19.19 16.05 5.87
C LEU A 90 -20.20 15.19 6.61
N SER A 91 -20.54 14.01 6.06
CA SER A 91 -21.48 13.07 6.69
C SER A 91 -20.99 12.64 8.08
N GLU A 92 -21.86 12.77 9.07
CA GLU A 92 -21.59 12.39 10.46
C GLU A 92 -22.13 11.00 10.82
N GLU A 93 -22.49 10.20 9.82
CA GLU A 93 -23.07 8.87 10.02
C GLU A 93 -22.15 7.97 10.87
N ASP A 94 -22.55 7.77 12.12
CA ASP A 94 -21.80 7.01 13.11
C ASP A 94 -22.23 5.54 13.13
N ILE A 95 -22.31 4.92 11.94
CA ILE A 95 -22.68 3.51 11.76
C ILE A 95 -21.44 2.65 11.57
N LYS A 96 -21.39 1.49 12.24
CA LYS A 96 -20.31 0.52 12.07
C LYS A 96 -20.33 -0.07 10.66
N GLY A 97 -19.19 -0.02 9.97
CA GLY A 97 -19.06 -0.51 8.60
C GLY A 97 -19.68 0.43 7.55
N HIS A 98 -19.91 1.69 7.90
CA HIS A 98 -20.23 2.76 6.96
C HIS A 98 -18.94 3.51 6.61
N PHE A 99 -18.53 3.48 5.35
CA PHE A 99 -17.33 4.17 4.87
C PHE A 99 -17.69 5.13 3.76
N ASN A 100 -17.30 6.40 3.92
CA ASN A 100 -17.56 7.43 2.94
C ASN A 100 -16.42 7.48 1.93
N GLU A 101 -16.75 7.47 0.65
CA GLU A 101 -15.79 7.36 -0.44
C GLU A 101 -16.03 8.45 -1.48
N ILE A 102 -14.96 8.89 -2.14
CA ILE A 102 -15.00 9.81 -3.27
C ILE A 102 -13.91 9.43 -4.27
N VAL A 103 -14.28 9.34 -5.54
CA VAL A 103 -13.45 8.78 -6.61
C VAL A 103 -13.36 9.78 -7.75
N PHE A 104 -12.16 9.95 -8.32
CA PHE A 104 -11.98 10.70 -9.55
C PHE A 104 -12.23 9.80 -10.75
N ASP A 105 -13.17 10.19 -11.62
CA ASP A 105 -13.66 9.36 -12.72
C ASP A 105 -12.75 9.40 -13.95
N GLY A 106 -11.84 10.38 -14.01
CA GLY A 106 -11.07 10.70 -15.22
C GLY A 106 -9.80 9.88 -15.46
N ILE A 107 -9.46 8.93 -14.59
CA ILE A 107 -8.18 8.18 -14.66
C ILE A 107 -8.39 6.69 -14.44
N ASN A 108 -7.74 5.87 -15.28
CA ASN A 108 -7.64 4.43 -15.12
C ASN A 108 -6.18 3.99 -15.26
N LEU A 109 -5.57 3.55 -14.16
CA LEU A 109 -4.15 3.20 -14.07
C LEU A 109 -3.96 1.82 -13.40
N LYS A 110 -2.98 1.06 -13.87
CA LYS A 110 -2.69 -0.30 -13.37
C LYS A 110 -1.80 -0.30 -12.12
N ASN A 111 -0.70 0.44 -12.19
CA ASN A 111 0.31 0.58 -11.15
C ASN A 111 0.44 2.06 -10.83
N VAL A 112 0.30 2.42 -9.56
CA VAL A 112 0.29 3.82 -9.09
C VAL A 112 1.06 3.95 -7.78
N GLU A 113 1.69 5.10 -7.61
CA GLU A 113 2.06 5.63 -6.31
C GLU A 113 1.03 6.71 -5.95
N LEU A 114 0.50 6.67 -4.73
CA LEU A 114 -0.56 7.58 -4.28
C LEU A 114 -0.09 8.33 -3.04
N ILE A 115 -0.22 9.65 -3.06
CA ILE A 115 0.19 10.54 -1.96
C ILE A 115 -0.93 11.54 -1.69
N VAL A 116 -1.31 11.71 -0.43
CA VAL A 116 -2.38 12.61 0.00
C VAL A 116 -1.97 13.36 1.27
N ARG A 117 -2.45 14.59 1.41
CA ARG A 117 -2.46 15.32 2.67
C ARG A 117 -3.84 15.19 3.29
N LEU A 118 -3.94 14.53 4.43
CA LEU A 118 -5.17 14.30 5.18
C LEU A 118 -5.13 15.04 6.51
N LYS A 119 -6.28 15.58 6.93
CA LYS A 119 -6.47 16.24 8.21
C LYS A 119 -7.76 15.71 8.85
N GLY A 120 -7.62 15.06 10.01
CA GLY A 120 -8.78 14.73 10.84
C GLY A 120 -9.33 16.00 11.51
N VAL A 121 -10.63 16.25 11.38
CA VAL A 121 -11.29 17.45 11.94
C VAL A 121 -12.18 17.11 13.12
N LYS A 122 -13.07 16.13 12.95
CA LYS A 122 -14.05 15.66 13.93
C LYS A 122 -14.27 14.15 13.79
N GLY A 123 -14.87 13.53 14.80
CA GLY A 123 -15.24 12.10 14.78
C GLY A 123 -15.09 11.47 16.17
N LYS A 124 -15.91 10.45 16.48
CA LYS A 124 -15.81 9.73 17.77
C LYS A 124 -15.03 8.42 17.66
N ARG A 125 -15.26 7.67 16.59
CA ARG A 125 -14.62 6.37 16.34
C ARG A 125 -13.37 6.51 15.49
N ASP A 126 -13.53 7.02 14.28
CA ASP A 126 -12.44 7.21 13.33
C ASP A 126 -12.29 8.71 13.03
N GLN A 127 -11.06 9.20 13.09
CA GLN A 127 -10.68 10.57 12.72
C GLN A 127 -9.52 10.50 11.71
N GLY A 128 -9.80 9.95 10.54
CA GLY A 128 -8.78 9.71 9.53
C GLY A 128 -9.39 9.27 8.22
N GLY A 129 -8.53 8.83 7.31
CA GLY A 129 -8.91 8.35 6.00
C GLY A 129 -7.69 7.83 5.27
N GLY A 130 -7.88 7.48 4.00
CA GLY A 130 -6.80 7.06 3.13
C GLY A 130 -7.32 6.89 1.71
N PHE A 131 -6.69 6.01 0.95
CA PHE A 131 -7.04 5.81 -0.45
C PHE A 131 -8.00 4.65 -0.64
N VAL A 132 -8.90 4.83 -1.61
CA VAL A 132 -9.48 3.73 -2.39
C VAL A 132 -8.86 3.74 -3.78
N TRP A 133 -8.58 2.57 -4.35
CA TRP A 133 -8.06 2.45 -5.71
C TRP A 133 -8.46 1.13 -6.36
N ARG A 134 -8.29 1.05 -7.69
CA ARG A 134 -8.90 0.00 -8.52
C ARG A 134 -10.40 -0.13 -8.24
N PHE A 135 -11.03 1.03 -8.13
CA PHE A 135 -12.44 1.15 -7.81
C PHE A 135 -13.29 0.63 -8.98
N ILE A 136 -14.14 -0.33 -8.69
CA ILE A 136 -15.17 -0.83 -9.62
C ILE A 136 -16.52 -0.30 -9.17
N ASP A 137 -16.82 -0.43 -7.89
CA ASP A 137 -17.98 0.11 -7.20
C ASP A 137 -17.68 0.22 -5.69
N ALA A 138 -18.65 0.73 -4.92
CA ALA A 138 -18.52 0.91 -3.48
C ALA A 138 -18.14 -0.39 -2.76
N ASP A 139 -18.65 -1.55 -3.19
CA ASP A 139 -18.38 -2.81 -2.52
C ASP A 139 -17.15 -3.56 -3.10
N ASN A 140 -16.47 -2.98 -4.10
CA ASN A 140 -15.36 -3.63 -4.81
C ASN A 140 -14.24 -2.65 -5.20
N HIS A 141 -13.29 -2.51 -4.26
CA HIS A 141 -12.10 -1.68 -4.42
C HIS A 141 -11.00 -2.14 -3.43
N TYR A 142 -9.79 -1.62 -3.59
CA TYR A 142 -8.74 -1.74 -2.58
C TYR A 142 -8.71 -0.50 -1.70
N ILE A 143 -8.39 -0.67 -0.42
CA ILE A 143 -8.40 0.39 0.58
C ILE A 143 -7.16 0.36 1.48
N VAL A 144 -6.73 1.54 1.92
CA VAL A 144 -5.75 1.74 2.98
C VAL A 144 -6.23 2.88 3.89
N ARG A 145 -6.06 2.74 5.21
CA ARG A 145 -6.47 3.72 6.23
C ARG A 145 -5.46 3.75 7.36
#